data_AF-A0A258JMT7-F1
#
_entry.id   AF-A0A258JMT7-F1
#
_cell.length_a   1.000
_cell.length_b   1.000
_cell.length_c   1.000
_cell.angle_alpha   90.00
_cell.angle_beta   90.00
_cell.angle_gamma   90.00
#
_symmetry.space_group_name_H-M   'P 1'
#
loop_
_entity.id
_entity.type
_entity.pdbx_description
1 polymer ?
#
loop_
_entity_poly.entity_id
_entity_poly.type
_entity_poly.pdbx_seq_one_letter_code
_entity_poly.pdbx_strand_id
1 'polypeptide(L)' 'MKKSSVSRLYKFSDASLVTTAKEKIAFMRRDVTAFTPFGITATLVTSLETATNAFSNTITDIEAVNNQTQVT' A
#
# COMPACT_ATOMS: atom_id res chain seq x y z
N MET A 1 -8.46 17.04 -25.50
CA MET A 1 -9.11 16.21 -24.47
C MET A 1 -8.42 16.49 -23.14
N LYS A 2 -9.12 17.00 -22.12
CA LYS A 2 -8.52 17.15 -20.77
C LYS A 2 -8.26 15.74 -20.25
N LYS A 3 -6.99 15.40 -20.00
CA LYS A 3 -6.60 14.11 -19.41
C LYS A 3 -7.32 14.00 -18.06
N SER A 4 -8.20 13.01 -17.89
CA SER A 4 -8.79 12.70 -16.59
C SER A 4 -7.66 12.31 -15.66
N SER A 5 -7.17 13.26 -14.85
CA SER A 5 -6.20 12.95 -13.81
C SER A 5 -6.95 12.21 -12.71
N VAL A 6 -6.71 10.91 -12.60
CA VAL A 6 -7.14 10.16 -11.42
C VAL A 6 -6.36 10.73 -10.24
N SER A 7 -7.00 11.62 -9.48
CA SER A 7 -6.44 12.14 -8.25
C SER A 7 -6.62 11.07 -7.18
N ARG A 8 -5.55 10.33 -6.88
CA ARG A 8 -5.55 9.39 -5.76
C ARG A 8 -5.77 10.17 -4.46
N LEU A 9 -6.49 9.56 -3.50
CA LEU A 9 -6.75 10.15 -2.18
C LEU A 9 -5.45 10.47 -1.42
N TYR A 10 -4.40 9.70 -1.69
CA TYR A 10 -3.07 9.90 -1.15
C TYR A 10 -2.14 10.60 -2.15
N LYS A 11 -1.30 11.51 -1.65
CA LYS A 11 -0.39 12.37 -2.44
C LYS A 11 1.03 11.80 -2.56
N PHE A 12 1.17 10.48 -2.57
CA PHE A 12 2.45 9.77 -2.69
C PHE A 12 2.30 8.55 -3.60
N SER A 13 3.40 7.95 -4.05
CA SER A 13 3.35 6.82 -4.98
C SER A 13 2.95 5.51 -4.29
N ASP A 14 2.51 4.52 -5.08
CA ASP A 14 2.21 3.18 -4.59
C ASP A 14 3.40 2.51 -3.91
N ALA A 15 4.61 2.74 -4.45
CA ALA A 15 5.85 2.26 -3.84
C ALA A 15 6.08 2.90 -2.46
N SER A 16 5.83 4.20 -2.31
CA SER A 16 5.90 4.88 -1.01
C SER A 16 4.85 4.33 -0.04
N LEU A 17 3.62 4.09 -0.51
CA LEU A 17 2.56 3.48 0.30
C LEU A 17 2.98 2.12 0.86
N VAL A 18 3.43 1.23 -0.03
CA VAL A 18 3.86 -0.13 0.33
C VAL A 18 5.05 -0.10 1.28
N THR A 19 6.02 0.79 1.04
CA THR A 19 7.20 0.93 1.89
C THR A 19 6.81 1.37 3.29
N THR A 20 6.00 2.43 3.41
CA THR A 20 5.51 2.91 4.72
C THR A 20 4.68 1.86 5.43
N ALA A 21 3.78 1.16 4.73
CA ALA A 21 2.97 0.10 5.32
C ALA A 21 3.85 -1.03 5.90
N LYS A 22 4.83 -1.51 5.14
CA LYS A 22 5.77 -2.56 5.59
C LYS A 22 6.62 -2.12 6.78
N GLU A 23 7.09 -0.88 6.79
CA GLU A 23 7.81 -0.31 7.93
C GLU A 23 6.95 -0.30 9.20
N LYS A 24 5.70 0.15 9.11
CA LYS A 24 4.79 0.18 10.28
C LYS A 24 4.41 -1.22 10.75
N ILE A 25 4.18 -2.17 9.84
CA ILE A 25 3.95 -3.58 10.18
C ILE A 25 5.14 -4.13 10.99
N ALA A 26 6.38 -3.83 10.60
CA ALA A 26 7.56 -4.29 11.31
C ALA A 26 7.60 -3.76 12.77
N PHE A 27 7.29 -2.49 12.99
CA PHE A 27 7.19 -1.93 14.34
C PHE A 27 6.04 -2.53 15.16
N MET A 28 4.86 -2.69 14.55
CA MET A 28 3.71 -3.32 15.21
C MET A 28 4.00 -4.75 15.64
N ARG A 29 4.76 -5.51 14.83
CA ARG A 29 5.21 -6.86 15.20
C ARG A 29 6.23 -6.86 16.32
N ARG A 30 7.22 -5.96 16.26
CA ARG A 30 8.25 -5.82 17.30
C ARG A 30 7.61 -5.51 18.67
N ASP A 31 6.63 -4.62 18.68
CA ASP A 31 6.06 -4.06 19.91
C ASP A 31 4.63 -4.57 20.17
N VAL A 32 4.30 -5.81 19.74
CA VAL A 32 2.93 -6.36 19.76
C VAL A 32 2.24 -6.27 21.14
N THR A 33 3.01 -6.39 22.22
CA THR A 33 2.50 -6.27 23.59
C THR A 33 2.04 -4.85 23.91
N ALA A 34 2.72 -3.83 23.40
CA ALA A 34 2.35 -2.43 23.57
C ALA A 34 1.13 -2.04 22.73
N PHE A 35 0.88 -2.77 21.63
CA PHE A 35 -0.27 -2.57 20.74
C PHE A 35 -1.54 -3.32 21.17
N THR A 36 -1.40 -4.37 21.99
CA THR A 36 -2.51 -5.18 22.51
C THR A 36 -3.58 -4.36 23.25
N PRO A 37 -3.23 -3.40 24.14
CA PRO A 37 -4.23 -2.54 24.81
C PRO A 37 -5.07 -1.68 23.86
N PHE A 38 -4.58 -1.42 22.65
CA PHE A 38 -5.31 -0.67 21.62
C PHE A 38 -6.16 -1.58 20.72
N GLY A 39 -6.27 -2.88 21.04
CA GLY A 39 -7.01 -3.86 20.25
C GLY A 39 -6.30 -4.27 18.95
N ILE A 40 -5.05 -3.88 18.76
CA ILE A 40 -4.25 -4.28 17.59
C ILE A 40 -3.63 -5.64 17.89
N THR A 41 -4.22 -6.67 17.28
CA THR A 41 -3.78 -8.07 17.44
C THR A 41 -2.81 -8.47 16.34
N ALA A 42 -2.03 -9.54 16.58
CA ALA A 42 -1.17 -10.13 15.56
C ALA A 42 -1.94 -10.51 14.29
N THR A 43 -3.19 -10.97 14.42
CA THR A 43 -4.07 -11.30 13.29
C THR A 43 -4.38 -10.08 12.43
N LEU A 44 -4.66 -8.92 13.05
CA LEU A 44 -4.91 -7.68 12.31
C LEU A 44 -3.66 -7.21 11.58
N VAL A 45 -2.49 -7.30 12.21
CA VAL A 45 -1.20 -6.96 11.60
C VAL A 45 -0.89 -7.87 10.41
N THR A 46 -1.14 -9.17 10.54
CA THR A 46 -1.00 -10.12 9.42
C THR A 46 -1.98 -9.82 8.29
N SER A 47 -3.23 -9.47 8.61
CA SER A 47 -4.24 -9.10 7.61
C SER A 47 -3.82 -7.84 6.83
N LEU A 48 -3.25 -6.85 7.52
CA LEU A 48 -2.70 -5.64 6.91
C LEU A 48 -1.51 -5.96 5.98
N GLU A 49 -0.63 -6.87 6.38
CA GLU A 49 0.48 -7.32 5.53
C GLU A 49 -0.01 -8.04 4.28
N THR A 50 -1.00 -8.94 4.42
CA THR A 50 -1.62 -9.62 3.28
C THR A 50 -2.23 -8.61 2.30
N ALA A 51 -2.99 -7.62 2.79
CA ALA A 51 -3.57 -6.58 1.95
C ALA A 51 -2.49 -5.72 1.26
N THR A 52 -1.42 -5.38 1.98
CA THR A 52 -0.29 -4.61 1.43
C THR A 52 0.43 -5.37 0.32
N ASN A 53 0.65 -6.68 0.50
CA ASN A 53 1.28 -7.53 -0.50
C ASN A 53 0.36 -7.76 -1.72
N ALA A 54 -0.94 -7.95 -1.49
CA ALA A 54 -1.91 -8.03 -2.57
C ALA A 54 -1.94 -6.73 -3.39
N PHE A 55 -1.95 -5.58 -2.72
CA PHE A 55 -1.87 -4.27 -3.37
C PHE A 55 -0.56 -4.11 -4.16
N SER A 56 0.59 -4.50 -3.62
CA SER A 56 1.86 -4.41 -4.35
C SER A 56 1.95 -5.30 -5.59
N ASN A 57 1.08 -6.32 -5.68
CA ASN A 57 0.98 -7.20 -6.84
C ASN A 57 -0.04 -6.70 -7.87
N THR A 58 -0.79 -5.63 -7.58
CA THR A 58 -1.62 -4.97 -8.59
C THR A 58 -0.75 -4.21 -9.58
N ILE A 59 -1.27 -4.02 -10.80
CA ILE A 59 -0.58 -3.25 -11.85
C ILE A 59 -0.15 -1.92 -11.24
N THR A 60 1.16 -1.70 -11.21
CA THR A 60 1.74 -0.53 -10.57
C THR A 60 1.45 0.73 -11.41
N ASP A 61 1.49 1.91 -10.77
CA ASP A 61 1.36 3.20 -11.47
C ASP A 61 2.28 3.32 -12.70
N ILE A 62 3.47 2.71 -12.68
CA ILE A 62 4.44 2.75 -13.79
C ILE A 62 4.00 1.84 -14.95
N GLU A 63 3.49 0.65 -14.63
CA GLU A 63 2.99 -0.31 -15.63
C GLU A 63 1.70 0.18 -16.29
N ALA A 64 0.84 0.88 -15.54
CA ALA A 64 -0.36 1.51 -16.06
C ALA A 64 -0.05 2.68 -17.02
N VAL A 65 1.03 3.45 -16.79
CA VAL A 65 1.48 4.52 -17.68
C VAL A 65 2.00 3.98 -19.01
N ASN A 66 2.75 2.87 -19.01
CA ASN A 66 3.22 2.22 -20.23
C ASN A 66 2.07 1.65 -21.09
N ASN A 67 0.99 1.21 -20.45
CA ASN A 67 -0.21 0.75 -21.17
C ASN A 67 -1.00 1.91 -21.84
N GLN A 68 -0.73 3.16 -21.45
CA GLN A 68 -1.36 4.35 -22.02
C GLN A 68 -0.54 4.96 -23.19
N THR A 69 0.75 4.62 -23.31
CA THR A 69 1.62 5.08 -24.41
C THR A 69 1.70 4.08 -25.58
N GLN A 70 1.11 2.89 -25.43
CA GLN A 70 1.05 1.85 -26.46
C GLN A 70 -0.31 1.79 -27.19
N VAL A 71 -1.10 2.85 -27.11
CA VAL A 71 -2.29 3.03 -27.96
C VAL A 71 -1.88 3.88 -29.16
N THR A 72 -2.07 3.30 -30.34
CA THR A 72 -1.55 3.63 -31.68
C THR A 72 -1.54 5.11 -32.07
#